data_AF-A0A1B8P4W2-F1
#
_entry.id   AF-A0A1B8P4W2-F1
#
_cell.length_a   1.000
_cell.length_b   1.000
_cell.length_c   1.000
_cell.angle_alpha   90.00
_cell.angle_beta   90.00
_cell.angle_gamma   90.00
#
_symmetry.space_group_name_H-M   'P 1'
#
loop_
_entity.id
_entity.type
_entity.pdbx_description
1 polymer ?
#
loop_
_entity_poly.entity_id
_entity_poly.type
_entity_poly.pdbx_seq_one_letter_code
_entity_poly.pdbx_strand_id
1 'polypeptide(L)'
;MSQTPHPFAPSLPMQRGTGRTLLLVVGILATVVTLTLTHSGASDYGWVSMVPSLIVLVVAIATHRTLEALAIGAICGLILLQPDDFIGELADISLSVMMNETIAWLILVCGLMGGFIAMLEISGCTLSFSHCLTRLVKTRRQSMLSTAALGVLIFIDDYLNALATSAAMKRLTDRFGVSREKLAYIVDSTAAPICILVPLSTWAVYFAELLETNSATDGPGMWLYIQSIPFMLYGWVAMGLVVLVALGLLPDLGPMKAAEARAKNGQPIPDGAPDKSLSDDAAPRGRPWVGVFNFLAPMAVLIGASAYFEIDLLKGVIVATLFTLALYLVQRLATFNTLMDAIMDGFRTMMLPLAIVAVGFVLREVNDQLGMTQFMIDALSPYLTKALLPALVFLTMAVVVFATGSSWGVFVISIPIVVPWPSTWMPRCLW
;
A
#
# COMPACT_ATOMS: atom_id res chain seq x y z
N MET A 1 -29.96 15.68 26.45
CA MET A 1 -29.34 16.48 25.38
C MET A 1 -27.87 16.10 25.30
N SER A 2 -27.52 15.11 24.48
CA SER A 2 -26.13 14.72 24.22
C SER A 2 -25.56 15.70 23.19
N GLN A 3 -24.75 16.66 23.65
CA GLN A 3 -24.00 17.52 22.74
C GLN A 3 -22.99 16.65 21.99
N THR A 4 -23.11 16.58 20.67
CA THR A 4 -22.04 16.08 19.81
C THR A 4 -20.82 16.98 20.05
N PRO A 5 -19.68 16.45 20.51
CA PRO A 5 -18.50 17.26 20.74
C PRO A 5 -18.08 17.95 19.44
N HIS A 6 -17.62 19.20 19.56
CA HIS A 6 -17.10 19.99 18.45
C HIS A 6 -16.02 19.18 17.69
N PRO A 7 -15.94 19.24 16.36
CA PRO A 7 -14.97 18.45 15.56
C PRO A 7 -13.49 18.72 15.89
N PHE A 8 -13.20 19.78 16.66
CA PHE A 8 -11.87 20.12 17.18
C PHE A 8 -11.77 20.05 18.71
N ALA A 9 -12.74 19.44 19.40
CA ALA A 9 -12.63 19.22 20.83
C ALA A 9 -11.47 18.25 21.09
N PRO A 10 -10.50 18.58 21.98
CA PRO A 10 -9.43 17.66 22.32
C PRO A 10 -10.04 16.35 22.84
N SER A 11 -9.71 15.23 22.21
CA SER A 11 -10.12 13.93 22.69
C SER A 11 -9.48 13.72 24.06
N LEU A 12 -10.30 13.74 25.12
CA LEU A 12 -9.83 13.32 26.42
C LEU A 12 -9.28 11.89 26.30
N PRO A 13 -8.11 11.57 26.88
CA PRO A 13 -7.56 10.23 26.80
C PRO A 13 -8.56 9.24 27.40
N MET A 14 -9.15 8.39 26.54
CA MET A 14 -10.20 7.45 26.94
C MET A 14 -9.71 6.39 27.95
N GLN A 15 -8.39 6.20 28.07
CA GLN A 15 -7.77 5.29 29.04
C GLN A 15 -6.42 5.85 29.52
N ARG A 16 -6.11 5.69 30.81
CA ARG A 16 -4.77 5.95 31.36
C ARG A 16 -3.79 4.90 30.83
N GLY A 17 -2.58 5.32 30.48
CA GLY A 17 -1.52 4.42 30.00
C GLY A 17 -1.25 3.28 30.99
N THR A 18 -1.19 2.05 30.47
CA THR A 18 -0.91 0.86 31.27
C THR A 18 0.57 0.79 31.63
N GLY A 19 0.93 0.25 32.81
CA GLY A 19 2.33 0.05 33.22
C GLY A 19 3.15 -0.78 32.23
N ARG A 20 2.50 -1.63 31.43
CA ARG A 20 3.13 -2.41 30.34
C ARG A 20 3.68 -1.52 29.22
N THR A 21 2.99 -0.44 28.87
CA THR A 21 3.43 0.52 27.85
C THR A 21 4.65 1.30 28.34
N LEU A 22 4.64 1.71 29.62
CA LEU A 22 5.78 2.38 30.23
C LEU A 22 7.02 1.47 30.27
N LEU A 23 6.86 0.21 30.67
CA LEU A 23 7.96 -0.78 30.69
C LEU A 23 8.55 -1.01 29.30
N LEU A 24 7.71 -1.08 28.26
CA LEU A 24 8.14 -1.25 26.88
C LEU A 24 8.95 -0.03 26.41
N VAL A 25 8.47 1.19 26.65
CA VAL A 25 9.18 2.42 26.27
C VAL A 25 10.51 2.55 27.01
N VAL A 26 10.52 2.28 28.32
CA VAL A 26 11.76 2.31 29.13
C VAL A 26 12.75 1.26 28.65
N GLY A 27 12.29 0.05 28.31
CA GLY A 27 13.14 -1.01 27.77
C GLY A 27 13.77 -0.63 26.42
N ILE A 28 12.99 -0.05 25.51
CA ILE A 28 13.50 0.43 24.21
C ILE A 28 14.55 1.52 24.42
N LEU A 29 14.23 2.55 25.21
CA LEU A 29 15.16 3.65 25.47
C LEU A 29 16.44 3.17 26.16
N ALA A 30 16.33 2.29 27.15
CA ALA A 30 17.51 1.72 27.81
C ALA A 30 18.38 0.92 26.83
N THR A 31 17.77 0.16 25.91
CA THR A 31 18.49 -0.61 24.89
C THR A 31 19.22 0.33 23.92
N VAL A 32 18.52 1.33 23.38
CA VAL A 32 19.09 2.30 22.44
C VAL A 32 20.22 3.09 23.08
N VAL A 33 20.01 3.65 24.28
CA VAL A 33 21.04 4.41 25.00
C VAL A 33 22.25 3.53 25.30
N THR A 34 22.05 2.28 25.71
CA THR A 34 23.18 1.36 25.96
C THR A 34 23.96 1.13 24.67
N LEU A 35 23.29 0.86 23.55
CA LEU A 35 23.92 0.64 22.26
C LEU A 35 24.70 1.86 21.79
N THR A 36 24.10 3.05 21.88
CA THR A 36 24.76 4.32 21.54
C THR A 36 26.01 4.54 22.39
N LEU A 37 25.95 4.32 23.70
CA LEU A 37 27.08 4.51 24.61
C LEU A 37 28.20 3.47 24.41
N THR A 38 27.86 2.27 23.94
CA THR A 38 28.83 1.21 23.64
C THR A 38 29.45 1.31 22.25
N HIS A 39 28.90 2.15 21.37
CA HIS A 39 29.40 2.30 20.01
C HIS A 39 30.55 3.31 19.95
N SER A 40 31.71 2.86 19.50
CA SER A 40 32.83 3.76 19.16
C SER A 40 32.56 4.39 17.80
N GLY A 41 32.52 5.72 17.70
CA GLY A 41 32.17 6.46 16.46
C GLY A 41 33.08 6.26 15.24
N ALA A 42 33.99 5.28 15.26
CA ALA A 42 34.86 4.91 14.14
C ALA A 42 34.64 3.48 13.62
N SER A 43 33.70 2.72 14.20
CA SER A 43 33.35 1.36 13.77
C SER A 43 32.03 1.33 13.00
N ASP A 44 31.89 0.46 11.99
CA ASP A 44 30.60 0.24 11.33
C ASP A 44 29.54 -0.24 12.33
N TYR A 45 28.30 0.20 12.17
CA TYR A 45 27.18 -0.19 13.04
C TYR A 45 26.92 -1.71 13.05
N GLY A 46 27.29 -2.43 12.00
CA GLY A 46 27.14 -3.88 11.93
C GLY A 46 25.69 -4.31 12.24
N TRP A 47 25.52 -5.26 13.16
CA TRP A 47 24.19 -5.75 13.54
C TRP A 47 23.31 -4.71 14.25
N VAL A 48 23.90 -3.64 14.79
CA VAL A 48 23.18 -2.55 15.46
C VAL A 48 22.30 -1.78 14.48
N SER A 49 22.68 -1.77 13.20
CA SER A 49 21.88 -1.16 12.12
C SER A 49 20.48 -1.76 11.96
N MET A 50 20.26 -3.00 12.42
CA MET A 50 18.96 -3.68 12.36
C MET A 50 18.05 -3.35 13.56
N VAL A 51 18.58 -2.70 14.60
CA VAL A 51 17.87 -2.45 15.86
C VAL A 51 16.63 -1.56 15.67
N PRO A 52 16.68 -0.45 14.92
CA PRO A 52 15.49 0.38 14.66
C PRO A 52 14.35 -0.43 14.05
N SER A 53 14.65 -1.21 13.01
CA SER A 53 13.67 -2.07 12.33
C SER A 53 13.12 -3.19 13.23
N LEU A 54 13.95 -3.77 14.10
CA LEU A 54 13.49 -4.75 15.08
C LEU A 54 12.56 -4.13 16.12
N ILE A 55 12.85 -2.89 16.54
CA ILE A 55 11.97 -2.12 17.43
C ILE A 55 10.62 -1.88 16.76
N VAL A 56 10.60 -1.46 15.49
CA VAL A 56 9.34 -1.30 14.72
C VAL A 56 8.55 -2.61 14.75
N LEU A 57 9.18 -3.75 14.45
CA LEU A 57 8.50 -5.04 14.44
C LEU A 57 7.87 -5.38 15.80
N VAL A 58 8.65 -5.28 16.87
CA VAL A 58 8.19 -5.60 18.23
C VAL A 58 7.06 -4.67 18.66
N VAL A 59 7.22 -3.36 18.43
CA VAL A 59 6.21 -2.36 18.78
C VAL A 59 4.94 -2.57 17.95
N ALA A 60 5.05 -2.75 16.64
CA ALA A 60 3.91 -2.94 15.75
C ALA A 60 3.08 -4.17 16.13
N ILE A 61 3.72 -5.29 16.46
CA ILE A 61 3.04 -6.52 16.91
C ILE A 61 2.40 -6.30 18.30
N ALA A 62 3.07 -5.59 19.21
CA ALA A 62 2.58 -5.39 20.57
C ALA A 62 1.45 -4.36 20.68
N THR A 63 1.51 -3.27 19.90
CA THR A 63 0.54 -2.16 19.96
C THR A 63 -0.56 -2.25 18.92
N HIS A 64 -0.36 -3.03 17.85
CA HIS A 64 -1.19 -3.01 16.64
C HIS A 64 -1.34 -1.59 16.03
N ARG A 65 -0.38 -0.70 16.29
CA ARG A 65 -0.35 0.68 15.79
C ARG A 65 0.90 0.91 14.95
N THR A 66 0.73 0.80 13.63
CA THR A 66 1.82 0.85 12.65
C THR A 66 2.53 2.20 12.61
N LEU A 67 1.77 3.31 12.56
CA LEU A 67 2.34 4.67 12.53
C LEU A 67 3.22 4.96 13.76
N GLU A 68 2.75 4.59 14.94
CA GLU A 68 3.50 4.78 16.19
C GLU A 68 4.76 3.93 16.23
N ALA A 69 4.67 2.68 15.76
CA ALA A 69 5.83 1.79 15.68
C ALA A 69 6.92 2.35 14.76
N LEU A 70 6.55 2.83 13.57
CA LEU A 70 7.49 3.45 12.63
C LEU A 70 8.13 4.71 13.21
N ALA A 71 7.35 5.57 13.87
CA ALA A 71 7.87 6.78 14.49
C ALA A 71 8.87 6.46 15.61
N ILE A 72 8.55 5.48 16.47
CA ILE A 72 9.45 5.04 17.54
C ILE A 72 10.74 4.46 16.94
N GLY A 73 10.63 3.61 15.92
CA GLY A 73 11.80 3.07 15.21
C GLY A 73 12.69 4.16 14.62
N ALA A 74 12.11 5.13 13.91
CA ALA A 74 12.84 6.24 13.29
C ALA A 74 13.59 7.06 14.35
N ILE A 75 12.91 7.43 15.45
CA ILE A 75 13.53 8.16 16.56
C ILE A 75 14.66 7.34 17.20
N CYS A 76 14.48 6.04 17.39
CA CYS A 76 15.52 5.18 17.93
C CYS A 76 16.74 5.10 17.02
N GLY A 77 16.55 5.00 15.70
CA GLY A 77 17.64 5.04 14.73
C GLY A 77 18.36 6.39 14.67
N LEU A 78 17.63 7.49 14.80
CA LEU A 78 18.22 8.84 14.88
C LEU A 78 19.07 9.03 16.14
N ILE A 79 18.63 8.50 17.30
CA ILE A 79 19.42 8.52 18.53
C ILE A 79 20.69 7.66 18.39
N LEU A 80 20.66 6.59 17.59
CA LEU A 80 21.85 5.80 17.27
C LEU A 80 22.81 6.56 16.35
N LEU A 81 22.28 7.24 15.32
CA LEU A 81 23.08 8.00 14.34
C LEU A 81 23.73 9.24 14.94
N GLN A 82 22.95 10.08 15.61
CA GLN A 82 23.37 11.40 16.06
C GLN A 82 22.76 11.73 17.43
N PRO A 83 23.29 11.14 18.53
CA PRO A 83 22.70 11.30 19.86
C PRO A 83 22.66 12.75 20.35
N ASP A 84 23.61 13.57 19.92
CA ASP A 84 23.74 14.97 20.36
C ASP A 84 22.73 15.91 19.68
N ASP A 85 22.27 15.57 18.46
CA ASP A 85 21.34 16.41 17.68
C ASP A 85 20.31 15.60 16.88
N PHE A 86 19.71 14.59 17.50
CA PHE A 86 18.70 13.76 16.84
C PHE A 86 17.44 14.55 16.42
N ILE A 87 17.20 15.73 17.01
CA ILE A 87 16.06 16.60 16.68
C ILE A 87 16.34 17.38 15.40
N GLY A 88 17.54 17.95 15.25
CA GLY A 88 17.98 18.59 14.01
C GLY A 88 17.93 17.59 12.86
N GLU A 89 18.51 16.41 13.06
CA GLU A 89 18.53 15.35 12.06
C GLU A 89 17.12 14.84 11.71
N LEU A 90 16.21 14.72 12.70
CA LEU A 90 14.81 14.40 12.42
C LEU A 90 14.17 15.43 11.49
N ALA A 91 14.42 16.72 11.71
CA ALA A 91 13.86 17.80 10.89
C ALA A 91 14.44 17.77 9.47
N ASP A 92 15.75 17.61 9.35
CA ASP A 92 16.45 17.60 8.07
C ASP A 92 16.08 16.38 7.22
N ILE A 93 16.09 15.18 7.79
CA ILE A 93 15.62 13.97 7.11
C ILE A 93 14.15 14.09 6.73
N SER A 94 13.29 14.59 7.63
CA SER A 94 11.86 14.76 7.31
C SER A 94 11.65 15.73 6.14
N LEU A 95 12.40 16.83 6.08
CA LEU A 95 12.33 17.77 4.96
C LEU A 95 12.84 17.14 3.66
N SER A 96 13.98 16.43 3.72
CA SER A 96 14.55 15.70 2.57
C SER A 96 13.55 14.69 2.00
N VAL A 97 12.93 13.90 2.88
CA VAL A 97 11.88 12.92 2.54
C VAL A 97 10.68 13.61 1.89
N MET A 98 10.21 14.73 2.44
CA MET A 98 9.07 15.45 1.88
C MET A 98 9.37 16.15 0.55
N MET A 99 10.64 16.50 0.30
CA MET A 99 11.10 17.10 -0.95
C MET A 99 11.45 16.07 -2.03
N ASN A 100 11.51 14.78 -1.69
CA ASN A 100 11.81 13.71 -2.63
C ASN A 100 10.69 13.57 -3.68
N GLU A 101 11.05 13.57 -4.96
CA GLU A 101 10.08 13.54 -6.07
C GLU A 101 9.16 12.31 -6.02
N THR A 102 9.67 11.12 -5.68
CA THR A 102 8.87 9.89 -5.57
C THR A 102 7.83 9.99 -4.45
N ILE A 103 8.21 10.59 -3.33
CA ILE A 103 7.34 10.72 -2.15
C ILE A 103 6.30 11.80 -2.38
N ALA A 104 6.70 12.94 -2.96
CA ALA A 104 5.78 13.99 -3.40
C ALA A 104 4.78 13.44 -4.42
N TRP A 105 5.24 12.67 -5.41
CA TRP A 105 4.38 11.99 -6.39
C TRP A 105 3.40 11.04 -5.70
N LEU A 106 3.86 10.19 -4.79
CA LEU A 106 2.99 9.25 -4.06
C LEU A 106 1.92 9.98 -3.25
N ILE A 107 2.30 11.04 -2.52
CA ILE A 107 1.36 11.88 -1.75
C ILE A 107 0.29 12.47 -2.65
N LEU A 108 0.69 13.02 -3.81
CA LEU A 108 -0.24 13.60 -4.77
C LEU A 108 -1.14 12.53 -5.38
N VAL A 109 -0.61 11.38 -5.80
CA VAL A 109 -1.38 10.28 -6.38
C VAL A 109 -2.40 9.74 -5.40
N CYS A 110 -1.98 9.28 -4.22
CA CYS A 110 -2.89 8.69 -3.25
C CYS A 110 -3.91 9.72 -2.74
N GLY A 111 -3.47 10.96 -2.49
CA GLY A 111 -4.33 12.04 -2.05
C GLY A 111 -5.41 12.41 -3.07
N LEU A 112 -5.02 12.61 -4.33
CA LEU A 112 -5.96 12.90 -5.43
C LEU A 112 -6.85 11.70 -5.74
N MET A 113 -6.34 10.47 -5.63
CA MET A 113 -7.14 9.26 -5.83
C MET A 113 -8.25 9.14 -4.77
N GLY A 114 -7.93 9.45 -3.51
CA GLY A 114 -8.93 9.54 -2.45
C GLY A 114 -10.02 10.56 -2.78
N GLY A 115 -9.61 11.75 -3.24
CA GLY A 115 -10.54 12.79 -3.69
C GLY A 115 -11.41 12.40 -4.89
N PHE A 116 -10.79 11.78 -5.89
CA PHE A 116 -11.46 11.25 -7.08
C PHE A 116 -12.52 10.21 -6.69
N ILE A 117 -12.18 9.27 -5.82
CA ILE A 117 -13.12 8.23 -5.35
C ILE A 117 -14.26 8.84 -4.55
N ALA A 118 -13.98 9.82 -3.67
CA ALA A 118 -15.03 10.52 -2.94
C ALA A 118 -16.02 11.23 -3.88
N MET A 119 -15.56 11.80 -5.00
CA MET A 119 -16.47 12.34 -6.03
C MET A 119 -17.35 11.24 -6.66
N LEU A 120 -16.77 10.08 -7.00
CA LEU A 120 -17.53 8.93 -7.52
C LEU A 120 -18.58 8.41 -6.53
N GLU A 121 -18.32 8.56 -5.23
CA GLU A 121 -19.25 8.16 -4.18
C GLU A 121 -20.41 9.13 -4.00
N ILE A 122 -20.17 10.45 -3.99
CA ILE A 122 -21.22 11.48 -3.81
C ILE A 122 -22.27 11.42 -4.92
N SER A 123 -21.84 11.11 -6.14
CA SER A 123 -22.72 11.06 -7.31
C SER A 123 -23.70 9.87 -7.29
N GLY A 124 -23.62 8.96 -6.31
CA GLY A 124 -24.48 7.76 -6.25
C GLY A 124 -24.17 6.72 -7.33
N CYS A 125 -23.06 6.90 -8.05
CA CYS A 125 -22.67 6.07 -9.18
C CYS A 125 -22.21 4.68 -8.73
N THR A 126 -21.51 4.60 -7.59
CA THR A 126 -21.11 3.33 -6.96
C THR A 126 -22.32 2.48 -6.56
N LEU A 127 -23.41 3.09 -6.11
CA LEU A 127 -24.70 2.44 -5.87
C LEU A 127 -25.33 1.91 -7.15
N SER A 128 -25.40 2.74 -8.19
CA SER A 128 -25.98 2.36 -9.48
C SER A 128 -25.19 1.24 -10.16
N PHE A 129 -23.86 1.30 -10.08
CA PHE A 129 -22.95 0.26 -10.54
C PHE A 129 -23.17 -1.05 -9.78
N SER A 130 -23.21 -1.00 -8.44
CA SER A 130 -23.54 -2.16 -7.61
C SER A 130 -24.91 -2.75 -7.97
N HIS A 131 -25.95 -1.93 -8.14
CA HIS A 131 -27.27 -2.40 -8.56
C HIS A 131 -27.26 -3.09 -9.93
N CYS A 132 -26.55 -2.55 -10.91
CA CYS A 132 -26.39 -3.19 -12.22
C CYS A 132 -25.68 -4.55 -12.06
N LEU A 133 -24.58 -4.56 -11.32
CA LEU A 133 -23.76 -5.74 -11.11
C LEU A 133 -24.51 -6.83 -10.33
N THR A 134 -25.45 -6.48 -9.43
CA THR A 134 -26.33 -7.45 -8.75
C THR A 134 -27.31 -8.17 -9.69
N ARG A 135 -27.50 -7.70 -10.93
CA ARG A 135 -28.27 -8.47 -11.94
C ARG A 135 -27.46 -9.63 -12.52
N LEU A 136 -26.14 -9.47 -12.57
CA LEU A 136 -25.18 -10.46 -13.07
C LEU A 136 -24.70 -11.39 -11.94
N VAL A 137 -24.42 -10.80 -10.77
CA VAL A 137 -23.93 -11.47 -9.56
C VAL A 137 -25.11 -11.85 -8.69
N LYS A 138 -25.36 -13.16 -8.56
CA LYS A 138 -26.47 -13.75 -7.79
C LYS A 138 -26.03 -14.48 -6.53
N THR A 139 -24.73 -14.74 -6.37
CA THR A 139 -24.19 -15.55 -5.27
C THR A 139 -23.00 -14.89 -4.62
N ARG A 140 -22.74 -15.25 -3.35
CA ARG A 140 -21.54 -14.83 -2.60
C ARG A 140 -20.24 -15.18 -3.32
N ARG A 141 -20.18 -16.34 -3.98
CA ARG A 141 -19.00 -16.74 -4.77
C ARG A 141 -18.81 -15.84 -5.98
N GLN A 142 -19.90 -15.55 -6.70
CA GLN A 142 -19.85 -14.64 -7.84
C GLN A 142 -19.43 -13.22 -7.42
N SER A 143 -19.80 -12.73 -6.23
CA SER A 143 -19.36 -11.39 -5.79
C SER A 143 -17.86 -11.33 -5.50
N MET A 144 -17.29 -12.40 -4.95
CA MET A 144 -15.84 -12.50 -4.73
C MET A 144 -15.09 -12.67 -6.06
N LEU A 145 -15.60 -13.49 -6.98
CA LEU A 145 -15.01 -13.66 -8.31
C LEU A 145 -15.08 -12.37 -9.15
N SER A 146 -16.19 -11.62 -9.07
CA SER A 146 -16.28 -10.33 -9.76
C SER A 146 -15.33 -9.30 -9.17
N THR A 147 -15.08 -9.35 -7.86
CA THR A 147 -14.08 -8.49 -7.20
C THR A 147 -12.68 -8.81 -7.72
N ALA A 148 -12.30 -10.09 -7.73
CA ALA A 148 -11.01 -10.52 -8.24
C ALA A 148 -10.85 -10.19 -9.74
N ALA A 149 -11.88 -10.42 -10.55
CA ALA A 149 -11.87 -10.10 -11.99
C ALA A 149 -11.74 -8.59 -12.24
N LEU A 150 -12.40 -7.75 -11.44
CA LEU A 150 -12.24 -6.30 -11.52
C LEU A 150 -10.83 -5.88 -11.13
N GLY A 151 -10.25 -6.48 -10.09
CA GLY A 151 -8.84 -6.25 -9.74
C GLY A 151 -7.91 -6.64 -10.88
N VAL A 152 -8.14 -7.77 -11.56
CA VAL A 152 -7.34 -8.16 -12.73
C VAL A 152 -7.47 -7.15 -13.89
N LEU A 153 -8.65 -6.57 -14.06
CA LEU A 153 -8.90 -5.58 -15.12
C LEU A 153 -8.15 -4.25 -14.86
N ILE A 154 -7.95 -3.87 -13.60
CA ILE A 154 -7.30 -2.62 -13.19
C ILE A 154 -5.81 -2.90 -12.90
N PHE A 155 -5.08 -3.43 -13.88
CA PHE A 155 -3.68 -3.87 -13.71
C PHE A 155 -2.62 -2.77 -13.88
N ILE A 156 -3.02 -1.54 -14.24
CA ILE A 156 -2.07 -0.46 -14.58
C ILE A 156 -1.17 -0.12 -13.38
N ASP A 157 -1.77 -0.03 -12.20
CA ASP A 157 -1.09 0.40 -10.98
C ASP A 157 -1.81 -0.17 -9.75
N ASP A 158 -1.04 -0.56 -8.73
CA ASP A 158 -1.55 -1.25 -7.55
C ASP A 158 -2.30 -0.32 -6.60
N TYR A 159 -1.94 0.97 -6.51
CA TYR A 159 -2.71 1.95 -5.74
C TYR A 159 -4.07 2.20 -6.38
N LEU A 160 -4.09 2.37 -7.71
CA LEU A 160 -5.33 2.51 -8.47
C LEU A 160 -6.22 1.28 -8.25
N ASN A 161 -5.64 0.09 -8.37
CA ASN A 161 -6.37 -1.16 -8.19
C ASN A 161 -6.99 -1.27 -6.79
N ALA A 162 -6.17 -1.09 -5.75
CA ALA A 162 -6.61 -1.25 -4.36
C ALA A 162 -7.73 -0.27 -3.99
N LEU A 163 -7.63 0.98 -4.43
CA LEU A 163 -8.58 2.04 -4.10
C LEU A 163 -9.84 1.96 -4.98
N ALA A 164 -9.71 1.77 -6.30
CA ALA A 164 -10.86 1.72 -7.20
C ALA A 164 -11.69 0.44 -7.02
N THR A 165 -11.05 -0.72 -6.91
CA THR A 165 -11.74 -2.02 -6.77
C THR A 165 -12.50 -2.08 -5.46
N SER A 166 -11.90 -1.61 -4.36
CA SER A 166 -12.56 -1.58 -3.05
C SER A 166 -13.77 -0.64 -3.06
N ALA A 167 -13.65 0.58 -3.58
CA ALA A 167 -14.76 1.53 -3.70
C ALA A 167 -15.92 0.99 -4.57
N ALA A 168 -15.61 0.26 -5.64
CA ALA A 168 -16.58 -0.32 -6.55
C ALA A 168 -17.32 -1.54 -5.95
N MET A 169 -16.60 -2.40 -5.24
CA MET A 169 -17.10 -3.71 -4.80
C MET A 169 -17.69 -3.68 -3.38
N LYS A 170 -17.29 -2.74 -2.52
CA LYS A 170 -17.67 -2.72 -1.09
C LYS A 170 -19.16 -2.92 -0.84
N ARG A 171 -20.03 -2.17 -1.55
CA ARG A 171 -21.49 -2.26 -1.41
C ARG A 171 -22.06 -3.58 -1.97
N LEU A 172 -21.50 -4.08 -3.06
CA LEU A 172 -21.92 -5.36 -3.64
C LEU A 172 -21.63 -6.50 -2.67
N THR A 173 -20.43 -6.53 -2.11
CA THR A 173 -19.98 -7.60 -1.22
C THR A 173 -20.70 -7.57 0.13
N ASP A 174 -21.03 -6.39 0.66
CA ASP A 174 -21.85 -6.25 1.88
C ASP A 174 -23.21 -6.91 1.73
N ARG A 175 -23.86 -6.73 0.57
CA ARG A 175 -25.17 -7.34 0.28
C ARG A 175 -25.14 -8.86 0.28
N PHE A 176 -23.99 -9.47 -0.06
CA PHE A 176 -23.79 -10.92 0.00
C PHE A 176 -23.16 -11.39 1.33
N GLY A 177 -23.06 -10.50 2.32
CA GLY A 177 -22.57 -10.77 3.67
C GLY A 177 -21.09 -11.15 3.72
N VAL A 178 -20.28 -10.70 2.76
CA VAL A 178 -18.82 -10.90 2.75
C VAL A 178 -18.20 -9.87 3.69
N SER A 179 -17.29 -10.29 4.56
CA SER A 179 -16.65 -9.38 5.50
C SER A 179 -15.74 -8.38 4.78
N ARG A 180 -15.63 -7.15 5.31
CA ARG A 180 -14.72 -6.10 4.80
C ARG A 180 -13.26 -6.58 4.77
N GLU A 181 -12.86 -7.39 5.74
CA GLU A 181 -11.52 -7.98 5.84
C GLU A 181 -11.25 -8.96 4.69
N LYS A 182 -12.24 -9.77 4.30
CA LYS A 182 -12.11 -10.70 3.18
C LYS A 182 -12.11 -9.98 1.83
N LEU A 183 -12.93 -8.93 1.70
CA LEU A 183 -12.86 -8.03 0.56
C LEU A 183 -11.46 -7.40 0.47
N ALA A 184 -10.95 -6.85 1.57
CA ALA A 184 -9.62 -6.25 1.64
C ALA A 184 -8.54 -7.26 1.24
N TYR A 185 -8.60 -8.50 1.73
CA TYR A 185 -7.69 -9.57 1.31
C TYR A 185 -7.71 -9.81 -0.21
N ILE A 186 -8.91 -9.97 -0.82
CA ILE A 186 -9.03 -10.20 -2.26
C ILE A 186 -8.47 -9.01 -3.05
N VAL A 187 -8.80 -7.79 -2.64
CA VAL A 187 -8.36 -6.56 -3.33
C VAL A 187 -6.84 -6.40 -3.21
N ASP A 188 -6.29 -6.51 -2.01
CA ASP A 188 -4.86 -6.39 -1.74
C ASP A 188 -4.04 -7.47 -2.45
N SER A 189 -4.48 -8.73 -2.35
CA SER A 189 -3.81 -9.87 -2.99
C SER A 189 -4.02 -9.92 -4.52
N THR A 190 -4.83 -9.04 -5.09
CA THR A 190 -4.92 -8.86 -6.55
C THR A 190 -4.12 -7.65 -7.00
N ALA A 191 -4.08 -6.56 -6.22
CA ALA A 191 -3.50 -5.27 -6.59
C ALA A 191 -2.03 -5.38 -7.04
N ALA A 192 -1.10 -5.62 -6.12
CA ALA A 192 0.32 -5.71 -6.48
C ALA A 192 0.65 -6.93 -7.38
N PRO A 193 0.12 -8.15 -7.12
CA PRO A 193 0.44 -9.32 -7.93
C PRO A 193 0.10 -9.17 -9.41
N ILE A 194 -1.08 -8.63 -9.77
CA ILE A 194 -1.42 -8.51 -11.19
C ILE A 194 -0.59 -7.43 -11.89
N CYS A 195 -0.27 -6.34 -11.19
CA CYS A 195 0.55 -5.25 -11.74
C CYS A 195 1.95 -5.76 -12.09
N ILE A 196 2.49 -6.73 -11.36
CA ILE A 196 3.78 -7.34 -11.69
C ILE A 196 3.64 -8.35 -12.86
N LEU A 197 2.53 -9.10 -12.94
CA LEU A 197 2.35 -10.13 -13.97
C LEU A 197 1.99 -9.60 -15.37
N VAL A 198 1.41 -8.40 -15.48
CA VAL A 198 1.02 -7.80 -16.76
C VAL A 198 2.11 -6.82 -17.21
N PRO A 199 2.72 -6.99 -18.40
CA PRO A 199 3.84 -6.15 -18.89
C PRO A 199 3.41 -4.76 -19.37
N LEU A 200 2.28 -4.25 -18.88
CA LEU A 200 1.66 -2.97 -19.23
C LEU A 200 1.25 -2.24 -17.95
N SER A 201 2.18 -2.10 -17.02
CA SER A 201 1.97 -1.52 -15.69
C SER A 201 3.12 -0.60 -15.28
N THR A 202 2.90 0.18 -14.22
CA THR A 202 3.94 1.02 -13.61
C THR A 202 5.16 0.19 -13.19
N TRP A 203 4.93 -1.00 -12.64
CA TRP A 203 5.98 -1.95 -12.26
C TRP A 203 6.79 -2.47 -13.45
N ALA A 204 6.14 -2.80 -14.57
CA ALA A 204 6.83 -3.30 -15.75
C ALA A 204 7.79 -2.25 -16.34
N VAL A 205 7.36 -0.99 -16.41
CA VAL A 205 8.21 0.13 -16.86
C VAL A 205 9.38 0.35 -15.91
N TYR A 206 9.09 0.40 -14.60
CA TYR A 206 10.10 0.60 -13.57
C TYR A 206 11.19 -0.48 -13.60
N PHE A 207 10.81 -1.76 -13.65
CA PHE A 207 11.80 -2.85 -13.73
C PHE A 207 12.54 -2.87 -15.06
N ALA A 208 11.89 -2.56 -16.17
CA ALA A 208 12.55 -2.47 -17.48
C ALA A 208 13.67 -1.42 -17.45
N GLU A 209 13.39 -0.21 -16.96
CA GLU A 209 14.37 0.87 -16.82
C GLU A 209 15.51 0.50 -15.87
N LEU A 210 15.18 -0.13 -14.73
CA LEU A 210 16.16 -0.53 -13.74
C LEU A 210 17.09 -1.63 -14.27
N LEU A 211 16.58 -2.58 -15.06
CA LEU A 211 17.39 -3.61 -15.71
C LEU A 211 18.33 -3.03 -16.78
N GLU A 212 17.88 -2.03 -17.54
CA GLU A 212 18.70 -1.32 -18.53
C GLU A 212 19.82 -0.51 -17.85
N THR A 213 19.47 0.25 -16.80
CA THR A 213 20.42 1.11 -16.07
C THR A 213 21.52 0.29 -15.39
N ASN A 214 21.21 -0.94 -14.96
CA ASN A 214 22.16 -1.84 -14.31
C ASN A 214 22.93 -2.74 -15.28
N SER A 215 22.82 -2.53 -16.61
CA SER A 215 23.49 -3.36 -17.62
C SER A 215 23.15 -4.86 -17.50
N ALA A 216 21.93 -5.20 -17.07
CA ALA A 216 21.51 -6.60 -16.90
C ALA A 216 21.28 -7.33 -18.24
N THR A 217 21.16 -6.56 -19.33
CA THR A 217 20.89 -7.04 -20.68
C THR A 217 21.51 -6.09 -21.70
N ASP A 218 21.98 -6.64 -22.83
CA ASP A 218 22.43 -5.87 -23.99
C ASP A 218 21.26 -5.40 -24.88
N GLY A 219 20.06 -5.94 -24.67
CA GLY A 219 18.81 -5.55 -25.36
C GLY A 219 17.82 -4.83 -24.42
N PRO A 220 16.61 -4.47 -24.92
CA PRO A 220 15.62 -3.73 -24.14
C PRO A 220 15.25 -4.45 -22.83
N GLY A 221 15.30 -3.74 -21.70
CA GLY A 221 14.99 -4.28 -20.36
C GLY A 221 13.58 -4.84 -20.26
N MET A 222 12.63 -4.27 -21.00
CA MET A 222 11.27 -4.78 -21.09
C MET A 222 11.20 -6.21 -21.64
N TRP A 223 12.10 -6.59 -22.55
CA TRP A 223 12.13 -7.95 -23.06
C TRP A 223 12.61 -8.95 -22.00
N LEU A 224 13.64 -8.59 -21.25
CA LEU A 224 14.10 -9.38 -20.11
C LEU A 224 12.98 -9.49 -19.06
N TYR A 225 12.31 -8.40 -18.73
CA TYR A 225 11.16 -8.40 -17.82
C TYR A 225 10.04 -9.35 -18.26
N ILE A 226 9.70 -9.41 -19.55
CA ILE A 226 8.67 -10.34 -20.04
C ILE A 226 9.12 -11.80 -19.86
N GLN A 227 10.40 -12.09 -20.07
CA GLN A 227 10.97 -13.43 -19.85
C GLN A 227 10.97 -13.81 -18.36
N SER A 228 10.99 -12.82 -17.47
CA SER A 228 10.94 -12.96 -16.02
C SER A 228 9.57 -13.32 -15.46
N ILE A 229 8.48 -12.92 -16.13
CA ILE A 229 7.10 -13.09 -15.63
C ILE A 229 6.78 -14.53 -15.18
N PRO A 230 7.13 -15.60 -15.90
CA PRO A 230 6.88 -16.98 -15.45
C PRO A 230 7.56 -17.35 -14.13
N PHE A 231 8.66 -16.67 -13.77
CA PHE A 231 9.46 -16.93 -12.57
C PHE A 231 9.02 -16.08 -11.37
N MET A 232 8.08 -15.15 -11.55
CA MET A 232 7.49 -14.34 -10.48
C MET A 232 6.48 -15.16 -9.64
N LEU A 233 6.98 -16.19 -8.97
CA LEU A 233 6.21 -17.22 -8.26
C LEU A 233 5.20 -16.63 -7.27
N TYR A 234 5.58 -15.58 -6.52
CA TYR A 234 4.69 -14.92 -5.58
C TYR A 234 3.43 -14.38 -6.28
N GLY A 235 3.60 -13.71 -7.43
CA GLY A 235 2.48 -13.15 -8.19
C GLY A 235 1.50 -14.24 -8.63
N TRP A 236 2.02 -15.33 -9.21
CA TRP A 236 1.20 -16.46 -9.65
C TRP A 236 0.50 -17.18 -8.50
N VAL A 237 1.21 -17.42 -7.40
CA VAL A 237 0.66 -18.08 -6.22
C VAL A 237 -0.41 -17.21 -5.57
N ALA A 238 -0.18 -15.91 -5.39
CA ALA A 238 -1.15 -14.98 -4.82
C ALA A 238 -2.43 -14.93 -5.66
N MET A 239 -2.29 -14.79 -7.00
CA MET A 239 -3.43 -14.82 -7.92
C MET A 239 -4.20 -16.15 -7.84
N GLY A 240 -3.49 -17.28 -7.77
CA GLY A 240 -4.10 -18.59 -7.59
C GLY A 240 -4.87 -18.69 -6.27
N LEU A 241 -4.28 -18.22 -5.16
CA LEU A 241 -4.92 -18.21 -3.85
C LEU A 241 -6.18 -17.33 -3.82
N VAL A 242 -6.14 -16.14 -4.44
CA VAL A 242 -7.32 -15.27 -4.57
C VAL A 242 -8.45 -15.99 -5.29
N VAL A 243 -8.16 -16.68 -6.40
CA VAL A 243 -9.16 -17.45 -7.14
C VAL A 243 -9.71 -18.60 -6.29
N LEU A 244 -8.86 -19.33 -5.57
CA LEU A 244 -9.28 -20.42 -4.69
C LEU A 244 -10.16 -19.92 -3.52
N VAL A 245 -9.81 -18.77 -2.92
CA VAL A 245 -10.62 -18.11 -1.88
C VAL A 245 -11.95 -17.63 -2.45
N ALA A 246 -11.95 -17.02 -3.64
CA ALA A 246 -13.16 -16.54 -4.31
C ALA A 246 -14.10 -17.68 -4.74
N LEU A 247 -13.56 -18.83 -5.11
CA LEU A 247 -14.34 -20.06 -5.38
C LEU A 247 -14.86 -20.73 -4.09
N GLY A 248 -14.31 -20.37 -2.93
CA GLY A 248 -14.62 -20.98 -1.65
C GLY A 248 -14.06 -22.39 -1.49
N LEU A 249 -12.94 -22.68 -2.17
CA LEU A 249 -12.20 -23.94 -2.05
C LEU A 249 -11.23 -23.94 -0.86
N LEU A 250 -10.78 -22.76 -0.44
CA LEU A 250 -9.98 -22.58 0.76
C LEU A 250 -10.86 -22.26 1.97
N PRO A 251 -10.69 -22.96 3.11
CA PRO A 251 -11.42 -22.64 4.34
C PRO A 251 -10.96 -21.32 4.95
N ASP A 252 -11.86 -20.63 5.64
CA ASP A 252 -11.52 -19.42 6.38
C ASP A 252 -10.63 -19.78 7.59
N LEU A 253 -9.42 -19.21 7.66
CA LEU A 253 -8.43 -19.50 8.70
C LEU A 253 -8.31 -18.35 9.71
N GLY A 254 -8.08 -18.70 10.98
CA GLY A 254 -7.75 -17.75 12.04
C GLY A 254 -8.77 -16.60 12.21
N PRO A 255 -8.32 -15.33 12.31
CA PRO A 255 -9.20 -14.18 12.47
C PRO A 255 -10.25 -14.02 11.36
N MET A 256 -9.95 -14.47 10.14
CA MET A 256 -10.87 -14.39 9.00
C MET A 256 -12.15 -15.19 9.24
N LYS A 257 -12.06 -16.32 9.96
CA LYS A 257 -13.22 -17.14 10.30
C LYS A 257 -14.20 -16.40 11.21
N ALA A 258 -13.69 -15.64 12.18
CA ALA A 258 -14.49 -14.81 13.05
C ALA A 258 -15.13 -13.65 12.29
N ALA A 259 -14.37 -13.00 11.41
CA ALA A 259 -14.86 -11.93 10.54
C ALA A 259 -15.98 -12.40 9.60
N GLU A 260 -15.82 -13.56 8.96
CA GLU A 260 -16.85 -14.11 8.07
C GLU A 260 -18.09 -14.63 8.82
N ALA A 261 -17.94 -15.15 10.05
CA ALA A 261 -19.08 -15.50 10.90
C ALA A 261 -19.89 -14.25 11.29
N ARG A 262 -19.20 -13.16 11.65
CA ARG A 262 -19.79 -11.86 11.95
C ARG A 262 -20.53 -11.27 10.74
N ALA A 263 -19.92 -11.33 9.56
CA ALA A 263 -20.54 -10.86 8.33
C ALA A 263 -21.78 -11.67 7.94
N LYS A 264 -21.78 -13.00 8.16
CA LYS A 264 -22.97 -13.86 7.99
C LYS A 264 -24.10 -13.53 8.96
N ASN A 265 -23.79 -13.01 10.15
CA ASN A 265 -24.76 -12.54 11.12
C ASN A 265 -25.30 -11.12 10.81
N GLY A 266 -25.00 -10.57 9.63
CA GLY A 266 -25.50 -9.26 9.19
C GLY A 266 -24.60 -8.07 9.54
N GLN A 267 -23.40 -8.31 10.06
CA GLN A 267 -22.42 -7.26 10.40
C GLN A 267 -21.15 -7.41 9.56
N PRO A 268 -21.15 -7.03 8.27
CA PRO A 268 -19.96 -7.13 7.41
C PRO A 268 -18.85 -6.12 7.74
N ILE A 269 -19.19 -5.02 8.43
CA ILE A 269 -18.26 -3.92 8.76
C ILE A 269 -17.77 -4.07 10.20
N PRO A 270 -16.45 -4.13 10.47
CA PRO A 270 -15.90 -4.23 11.83
C PRO A 270 -16.22 -3.02 12.71
N ASP A 271 -16.41 -3.26 14.00
CA ASP A 271 -16.62 -2.21 14.99
C ASP A 271 -15.39 -1.30 15.05
N GLY A 272 -15.61 0.02 14.99
CA GLY A 272 -14.52 1.01 15.00
C GLY A 272 -13.80 1.20 13.66
N ALA A 273 -14.27 0.59 12.56
CA ALA A 273 -13.76 0.90 11.23
C ALA A 273 -13.93 2.40 10.92
N PRO A 274 -12.92 3.10 10.37
CA PRO A 274 -13.00 4.52 10.01
C PRO A 274 -13.92 4.82 8.82
N ASP A 275 -14.78 3.88 8.43
CA ASP A 275 -15.71 4.02 7.31
C ASP A 275 -16.84 4.98 7.73
N LYS A 276 -16.96 6.13 7.07
CA LYS A 276 -18.19 6.93 7.13
C LYS A 276 -19.28 6.01 6.58
N SER A 277 -20.29 5.68 7.40
CA SER A 277 -21.48 4.99 6.92
C SER A 277 -22.01 5.78 5.72
N LEU A 278 -21.86 5.23 4.52
CA LEU A 278 -22.41 5.83 3.31
C LEU A 278 -23.92 5.73 3.44
N SER A 279 -24.56 6.78 3.97
CA SER A 279 -26.01 6.84 4.12
C SER A 279 -26.64 6.61 2.75
N ASP A 280 -27.41 5.53 2.62
CA ASP A 280 -28.17 5.20 1.41
C ASP A 280 -29.18 6.30 1.02
N ASP A 281 -29.47 7.22 1.93
CA ASP A 281 -30.51 8.24 1.81
C ASP A 281 -30.09 9.50 1.04
N ALA A 282 -28.81 9.71 0.74
CA ALA A 282 -28.31 10.98 0.15
C ALA A 282 -27.98 10.91 -1.35
N ALA A 283 -27.93 9.72 -1.96
CA ALA A 283 -27.54 9.58 -3.36
C ALA A 283 -28.70 9.95 -4.32
N PRO A 284 -28.51 10.86 -5.29
CA PRO A 284 -29.53 11.15 -6.30
C PRO A 284 -29.95 9.88 -7.04
N ARG A 285 -31.25 9.53 -6.96
CA ARG A 285 -31.82 8.37 -7.67
C ARG A 285 -31.92 8.67 -9.18
N GLY A 286 -30.80 8.58 -9.89
CA GLY A 286 -30.75 8.61 -11.35
C GLY A 286 -31.16 7.28 -11.99
N ARG A 287 -31.32 7.26 -13.32
CA ARG A 287 -31.49 6.01 -14.07
C ARG A 287 -30.25 5.11 -13.86
N PRO A 288 -30.40 3.79 -13.62
CA PRO A 288 -29.27 2.90 -13.29
C PRO A 288 -28.13 2.95 -14.32
N TRP A 289 -28.47 3.07 -15.62
CA TRP A 289 -27.50 3.18 -16.70
C TRP A 289 -26.69 4.47 -16.68
N VAL A 290 -27.27 5.58 -16.24
CA VAL A 290 -26.57 6.87 -16.12
C VAL A 290 -25.55 6.78 -14.99
N GLY A 291 -25.90 6.18 -13.85
CA GLY A 291 -24.96 5.98 -12.76
C GLY A 291 -23.82 5.01 -13.10
N VAL A 292 -24.08 3.96 -13.90
CA VAL A 292 -23.02 3.08 -14.43
C VAL A 292 -22.08 3.85 -15.36
N PHE A 293 -22.62 4.64 -16.29
CA PHE A 293 -21.81 5.48 -17.18
C PHE A 293 -20.96 6.49 -16.38
N ASN A 294 -21.56 7.11 -15.37
CA ASN A 294 -20.88 8.08 -14.50
C ASN A 294 -19.83 7.47 -13.58
N PHE A 295 -19.77 6.15 -13.45
CA PHE A 295 -18.67 5.43 -12.80
C PHE A 295 -17.63 4.97 -13.82
N LEU A 296 -18.06 4.30 -14.89
CA LEU A 296 -17.18 3.69 -15.88
C LEU A 296 -16.47 4.72 -16.76
N ALA A 297 -17.11 5.83 -17.13
CA ALA A 297 -16.48 6.84 -17.97
C ALA A 297 -15.29 7.53 -17.24
N PRO A 298 -15.43 8.03 -16.00
CA PRO A 298 -14.28 8.47 -15.21
C PRO A 298 -13.16 7.43 -15.06
N MET A 299 -13.52 6.17 -14.80
CA MET A 299 -12.54 5.10 -14.66
C MET A 299 -11.81 4.80 -15.97
N ALA A 300 -12.52 4.80 -17.09
CA ALA A 300 -11.92 4.63 -18.41
C ALA A 300 -11.03 5.81 -18.78
N VAL A 301 -11.40 7.04 -18.41
CA VAL A 301 -10.55 8.23 -18.59
C VAL A 301 -9.31 8.14 -17.71
N LEU A 302 -9.42 7.65 -16.48
CA LEU A 302 -8.27 7.43 -15.59
C LEU A 302 -7.28 6.45 -16.20
N ILE A 303 -7.75 5.25 -16.55
CA ILE A 303 -6.95 4.19 -17.17
C ILE A 303 -6.35 4.68 -18.51
N GLY A 304 -7.17 5.29 -19.36
CA GLY A 304 -6.75 5.77 -20.68
C GLY A 304 -5.77 6.94 -20.64
N ALA A 305 -5.98 7.90 -19.73
CA ALA A 305 -5.07 9.03 -19.54
C ALA A 305 -3.75 8.58 -18.93
N SER A 306 -3.77 7.68 -17.93
CA SER A 306 -2.54 7.07 -17.40
C SER A 306 -1.75 6.38 -18.50
N ALA A 307 -2.40 5.56 -19.33
CA ALA A 307 -1.73 4.89 -20.45
C ALA A 307 -1.21 5.87 -21.51
N TYR A 308 -1.92 6.96 -21.79
CA TYR A 308 -1.52 7.99 -22.76
C TYR A 308 -0.28 8.78 -22.31
N PHE A 309 -0.17 9.09 -21.01
CA PHE A 309 0.96 9.80 -20.44
C PHE A 309 2.05 8.84 -19.93
N GLU A 310 2.44 7.85 -20.75
CA GLU A 310 3.56 6.94 -20.44
C GLU A 310 3.38 6.14 -19.12
N ILE A 311 2.15 5.72 -18.82
CA ILE A 311 1.79 4.98 -17.59
C ILE A 311 1.97 5.84 -16.32
N ASP A 312 1.86 7.17 -16.45
CA ASP A 312 1.89 8.11 -15.31
C ASP A 312 0.51 8.22 -14.63
N LEU A 313 0.39 7.62 -13.44
CA LEU A 313 -0.84 7.65 -12.67
C LEU A 313 -1.23 9.05 -12.17
N LEU A 314 -0.26 9.92 -11.88
CA LEU A 314 -0.53 11.27 -11.39
C LEU A 314 -1.22 12.11 -12.46
N LYS A 315 -0.68 12.10 -13.68
CA LYS A 315 -1.32 12.80 -14.81
C LYS A 315 -2.69 12.21 -15.11
N GLY A 316 -2.82 10.88 -15.05
CA GLY A 316 -4.09 10.19 -15.24
C GLY A 316 -5.17 10.61 -14.24
N VAL A 317 -4.86 10.65 -12.94
CA VAL A 317 -5.82 11.03 -11.90
C VAL A 317 -6.21 12.51 -11.97
N ILE A 318 -5.28 13.39 -12.35
CA ILE A 318 -5.59 14.81 -12.60
C ILE A 318 -6.62 14.93 -13.72
N VAL A 319 -6.37 14.28 -14.87
CA VAL A 319 -7.28 14.33 -16.03
C VAL A 319 -8.63 13.70 -15.70
N ALA A 320 -8.65 12.56 -15.02
CA ALA A 320 -9.88 11.90 -14.61
C ALA A 320 -10.69 12.73 -13.61
N THR A 321 -10.04 13.40 -12.66
CA THR A 321 -10.70 14.28 -11.69
C THR A 321 -11.32 15.49 -12.40
N LEU A 322 -10.59 16.14 -13.30
CA LEU A 322 -11.10 17.26 -14.09
C LEU A 322 -12.26 16.84 -15.01
N PHE A 323 -12.14 15.68 -15.66
CA PHE A 323 -13.20 15.12 -16.49
C PHE A 323 -14.45 14.83 -15.66
N THR A 324 -14.30 14.22 -14.49
CA THR A 324 -15.41 13.87 -13.58
C THR A 324 -16.09 15.12 -13.06
N LEU A 325 -15.30 16.14 -12.69
CA LEU A 325 -15.80 17.44 -12.28
C LEU A 325 -16.67 18.06 -13.38
N ALA A 326 -16.16 18.11 -14.61
CA ALA A 326 -16.90 18.64 -15.75
C ALA A 326 -18.17 17.83 -16.04
N LEU A 327 -18.06 16.49 -16.06
CA LEU A 327 -19.17 15.58 -16.33
C LEU A 327 -20.31 15.78 -15.31
N TYR A 328 -19.98 15.86 -14.03
CA TYR A 328 -20.98 15.96 -12.96
C TYR A 328 -21.60 17.36 -12.87
N LEU A 329 -20.86 18.41 -13.23
CA LEU A 329 -21.40 19.76 -13.37
C LEU A 329 -22.35 19.87 -14.58
N VAL A 330 -21.97 19.31 -15.73
CA VAL A 330 -22.80 19.31 -16.95
C VAL A 330 -24.09 18.53 -16.72
N GLN A 331 -24.01 17.38 -16.03
CA GLN A 331 -25.17 16.59 -15.67
C GLN A 331 -25.98 17.15 -14.48
N ARG A 332 -25.49 18.22 -13.84
CA ARG A 332 -26.10 18.86 -12.65
C ARG A 332 -26.35 17.87 -11.51
N LEU A 333 -25.43 16.92 -11.31
CA LEU A 333 -25.52 15.91 -10.25
C LEU A 333 -25.14 16.48 -8.88
N ALA A 334 -24.18 17.41 -8.85
CA ALA A 334 -23.69 18.06 -7.66
C ALA A 334 -23.23 19.48 -7.98
N THR A 335 -23.20 20.36 -6.97
CA THR A 335 -22.64 21.71 -7.12
C THR A 335 -21.12 21.66 -7.08
N PHE A 336 -20.46 22.68 -7.64
CA PHE A 336 -19.00 22.80 -7.62
C PHE A 336 -18.44 22.70 -6.19
N ASN A 337 -19.04 23.40 -5.23
CA ASN A 337 -18.62 23.35 -3.82
C ASN A 337 -18.71 21.94 -3.25
N THR A 338 -19.81 21.22 -3.51
CA THR A 338 -19.97 19.83 -3.05
C THR A 338 -18.90 18.92 -3.63
N LEU A 339 -18.52 19.12 -4.91
CA LEU A 339 -17.47 18.34 -5.55
C LEU A 339 -16.08 18.67 -5.00
N MET A 340 -15.79 19.95 -4.71
CA MET A 340 -14.54 20.34 -4.05
C MET A 340 -14.45 19.79 -2.62
N ASP A 341 -15.55 19.86 -1.87
CA ASP A 341 -15.65 19.27 -0.53
C ASP A 341 -15.44 17.75 -0.60
N ALA A 342 -15.95 17.07 -1.63
CA ALA A 342 -15.69 15.67 -1.90
C ALA A 342 -14.20 15.39 -2.05
N ILE A 343 -13.50 16.17 -2.88
CA ILE A 343 -12.07 16.00 -3.11
C ILE A 343 -11.30 16.15 -1.80
N MET A 344 -11.64 17.16 -1.00
CA MET A 344 -11.00 17.39 0.30
C MET A 344 -11.30 16.30 1.32
N ASP A 345 -12.55 15.85 1.41
CA ASP A 345 -12.92 14.74 2.29
C ASP A 345 -12.24 13.44 1.88
N GLY A 346 -12.15 13.16 0.58
CA GLY A 346 -11.39 12.04 0.05
C GLY A 346 -9.90 12.11 0.41
N PHE A 347 -9.27 13.28 0.23
CA PHE A 347 -7.89 13.51 0.65
C PHE A 347 -7.69 13.28 2.17
N ARG A 348 -8.64 13.75 3.00
CA ARG A 348 -8.62 13.53 4.46
C ARG A 348 -8.63 12.06 4.83
N THR A 349 -9.40 11.23 4.12
CA THR A 349 -9.41 9.77 4.39
C THR A 349 -8.06 9.10 4.11
N MET A 350 -7.24 9.69 3.24
CA MET A 350 -5.91 9.18 2.89
C MET A 350 -4.79 9.70 3.80
N MET A 351 -5.06 10.62 4.73
CA MET A 351 -4.02 11.21 5.59
C MET A 351 -3.30 10.17 6.45
N LEU A 352 -4.01 9.20 7.02
CA LEU A 352 -3.38 8.17 7.85
C LEU A 352 -2.44 7.26 7.01
N PRO A 353 -2.89 6.67 5.87
CA PRO A 353 -1.99 5.97 4.96
C PRO A 353 -0.78 6.80 4.54
N LEU A 354 -0.98 8.07 4.15
CA LEU A 354 0.10 8.96 3.73
C LEU A 354 1.10 9.24 4.86
N ALA A 355 0.62 9.42 6.10
CA ALA A 355 1.49 9.59 7.26
C ALA A 355 2.33 8.34 7.54
N ILE A 356 1.75 7.15 7.41
CA ILE A 356 2.47 5.87 7.57
C ILE A 356 3.60 5.79 6.53
N VAL A 357 3.32 6.13 5.28
CA VAL A 357 4.31 6.13 4.20
C VAL A 357 5.42 7.16 4.46
N ALA A 358 5.07 8.40 4.81
CA ALA A 358 6.05 9.45 5.07
C ALA A 358 7.01 9.08 6.22
N VAL A 359 6.48 8.60 7.35
CA VAL A 359 7.31 8.15 8.48
C VAL A 359 8.10 6.89 8.13
N GLY A 360 7.53 5.99 7.31
CA GLY A 360 8.25 4.83 6.77
C GLY A 360 9.48 5.22 5.95
N PHE A 361 9.37 6.26 5.12
CA PHE A 361 10.53 6.77 4.37
C PHE A 361 11.56 7.49 5.24
N VAL A 362 11.14 8.18 6.32
CA VAL A 362 12.10 8.69 7.32
C VAL A 362 12.87 7.55 7.97
N LEU A 363 12.18 6.49 8.42
CA LEU A 363 12.83 5.30 8.96
C LEU A 363 13.78 4.65 7.94
N ARG A 364 13.37 4.58 6.66
CA ARG A 364 14.22 4.07 5.60
C ARG A 364 15.52 4.87 5.49
N GLU A 365 15.44 6.19 5.40
CA GLU A 365 16.62 7.05 5.28
C GLU A 365 17.57 6.84 6.48
N VAL A 366 17.01 6.77 7.69
CA VAL A 366 17.77 6.46 8.91
C VAL A 366 18.45 5.08 8.83
N ASN A 367 17.74 4.05 8.36
CA ASN A 367 18.30 2.71 8.21
C ASN A 367 19.38 2.64 7.11
N ASP A 368 19.20 3.39 6.03
CA ASP A 368 20.16 3.48 4.92
C ASP A 368 21.44 4.18 5.42
N GLN A 369 21.34 5.25 6.20
CA GLN A 369 22.49 5.91 6.84
C GLN A 369 23.19 5.03 7.89
N LEU A 370 22.45 4.19 8.61
CA LEU A 370 23.02 3.19 9.53
C LEU A 370 23.74 2.04 8.80
N GLY A 371 23.65 1.97 7.46
CA GLY A 371 24.26 0.91 6.67
C GLY A 371 23.56 -0.44 6.79
N MET A 372 22.27 -0.47 7.16
CA MET A 372 21.53 -1.71 7.40
C MET A 372 21.56 -2.64 6.18
N THR A 373 21.29 -2.08 4.99
CA THR A 373 21.26 -2.85 3.75
C THR A 373 22.62 -3.48 3.46
N GLN A 374 23.71 -2.69 3.58
CA GLN A 374 25.08 -3.15 3.36
C GLN A 374 25.49 -4.24 4.36
N PHE A 375 25.19 -4.06 5.65
CA PHE A 375 25.46 -5.08 6.66
C PHE A 375 24.78 -6.41 6.34
N MET A 376 23.51 -6.38 5.91
CA MET A 376 22.81 -7.60 5.53
C MET A 376 23.50 -8.28 4.35
N ILE A 377 23.86 -7.53 3.31
CA ILE A 377 24.57 -8.07 2.14
C ILE A 377 25.88 -8.72 2.55
N ASP A 378 26.69 -8.04 3.35
CA ASP A 378 28.00 -8.54 3.78
C ASP A 378 27.88 -9.79 4.66
N ALA A 379 26.87 -9.83 5.54
CA ALA A 379 26.60 -11.00 6.38
C ALA A 379 26.14 -12.23 5.57
N LEU A 380 25.48 -12.02 4.44
CA LEU A 380 24.90 -13.09 3.62
C LEU A 380 25.83 -13.55 2.49
N SER A 381 26.71 -12.66 2.01
CA SER A 381 27.64 -12.92 0.91
C SER A 381 28.46 -14.22 1.04
N PRO A 382 28.95 -14.64 2.24
CA PRO A 382 29.75 -15.86 2.38
C PRO A 382 28.93 -17.14 2.26
N TYR A 383 27.61 -17.07 2.45
CA TYR A 383 26.69 -18.21 2.41
C TYR A 383 26.02 -18.40 1.04
N LEU A 384 26.25 -17.49 0.09
CA LEU A 384 25.72 -17.55 -1.27
C LEU A 384 26.44 -18.63 -2.09
N THR A 385 25.84 -19.82 -2.14
CA THR A 385 26.18 -20.86 -3.13
C THR A 385 25.22 -20.80 -4.32
N LYS A 386 25.66 -21.25 -5.52
CA LYS A 386 24.84 -21.25 -6.76
C LYS A 386 23.42 -21.77 -6.56
N ALA A 387 23.25 -22.82 -5.74
CA ALA A 387 21.98 -23.48 -5.52
C ALA A 387 21.07 -22.75 -4.51
N LEU A 388 21.65 -22.04 -3.53
CA LEU A 388 20.92 -21.33 -2.48
C LEU A 388 20.62 -19.88 -2.83
N LEU A 389 21.24 -19.34 -3.88
CA LEU A 389 21.12 -17.93 -4.27
C LEU A 389 19.66 -17.44 -4.42
N PRO A 390 18.74 -18.13 -5.14
CA PRO A 390 17.34 -17.68 -5.21
C PRO A 390 16.64 -17.63 -3.84
N ALA A 391 16.85 -18.66 -3.03
CA ALA A 391 16.16 -18.80 -1.74
C ALA A 391 16.68 -17.79 -0.71
N LEU A 392 17.99 -17.57 -0.69
CA LEU A 392 18.62 -16.57 0.18
C LEU A 392 18.21 -15.17 -0.25
N VAL A 393 18.35 -14.81 -1.54
CA VAL A 393 17.93 -13.48 -2.04
C VAL A 393 16.45 -13.22 -1.74
N PHE A 394 15.57 -14.20 -1.97
CA PHE A 394 14.16 -14.07 -1.63
C PHE A 394 13.95 -13.79 -0.13
N LEU A 395 14.54 -14.61 0.74
CA LEU A 395 14.37 -14.47 2.19
C LEU A 395 14.92 -13.13 2.69
N THR A 396 16.05 -12.69 2.13
CA THR A 396 16.78 -11.53 2.63
C THR A 396 16.11 -10.26 2.14
N MET A 397 15.66 -10.23 0.88
CA MET A 397 14.82 -9.13 0.39
C MET A 397 13.48 -9.09 1.11
N ALA A 398 12.86 -10.23 1.41
CA ALA A 398 11.64 -10.26 2.21
C ALA A 398 11.85 -9.65 3.60
N VAL A 399 12.97 -9.97 4.28
CA VAL A 399 13.31 -9.35 5.57
C VAL A 399 13.59 -7.86 5.43
N VAL A 400 14.36 -7.43 4.41
CA VAL A 400 14.65 -6.00 4.17
C VAL A 400 13.37 -5.23 3.90
N VAL A 401 12.54 -5.66 2.94
CA VAL A 401 11.27 -4.98 2.59
C VAL A 401 10.33 -4.92 3.80
N PHE A 402 10.24 -6.01 4.56
CA PHE A 402 9.43 -6.05 5.76
C PHE A 402 9.94 -5.11 6.85
N ALA A 403 11.26 -4.99 7.01
CA ALA A 403 11.91 -4.14 7.99
C ALA A 403 11.89 -2.65 7.64
N THR A 404 12.12 -2.31 6.37
CA THR A 404 12.20 -0.93 5.88
C THR A 404 10.84 -0.38 5.44
N GLY A 405 9.84 -1.24 5.23
CA GLY A 405 8.50 -0.85 4.79
C GLY A 405 8.46 -0.26 3.38
N SER A 406 9.54 -0.38 2.60
CA SER A 406 9.64 0.16 1.25
C SER A 406 9.77 -0.96 0.22
N SER A 407 8.85 -1.01 -0.74
CA SER A 407 8.93 -1.93 -1.88
C SER A 407 9.82 -1.38 -3.00
N TRP A 408 9.65 -0.10 -3.37
CA TRP A 408 10.36 0.54 -4.47
C TRP A 408 11.88 0.68 -4.21
N GLY A 409 12.27 1.20 -3.04
CA GLY A 409 13.67 1.51 -2.73
C GLY A 409 14.57 0.27 -2.61
N VAL A 410 14.01 -0.85 -2.15
CA VAL A 410 14.78 -2.10 -1.99
C VAL A 410 15.21 -2.65 -3.34
N PHE A 411 14.37 -2.57 -4.37
CA PHE A 411 14.72 -3.04 -5.72
C PHE A 411 15.87 -2.24 -6.35
N VAL A 412 15.89 -0.91 -6.15
CA VAL A 412 16.98 -0.04 -6.65
C VAL A 412 18.32 -0.46 -6.07
N ILE A 413 18.35 -0.85 -4.80
CA ILE A 413 19.59 -1.24 -4.12
C ILE A 413 19.96 -2.69 -4.46
N SER A 414 18.97 -3.59 -4.50
CA SER A 414 19.22 -5.03 -4.67
C SER A 414 19.61 -5.43 -6.09
N ILE A 415 19.05 -4.80 -7.12
CA ILE A 415 19.31 -5.17 -8.52
C ILE A 415 20.78 -4.95 -8.91
N PRO A 416 21.42 -3.79 -8.65
CA PRO A 416 22.85 -3.61 -8.91
C PRO A 416 23.74 -4.59 -8.16
N ILE A 417 23.25 -5.22 -7.09
CA ILE A 417 24.01 -6.23 -6.34
C ILE A 417 23.82 -7.59 -6.98
N VAL A 418 22.60 -7.94 -7.41
CA VAL A 418 22.27 -9.27 -7.95
C VAL A 418 22.69 -9.41 -9.41
N VAL A 419 22.67 -8.33 -10.20
CA VAL A 419 23.01 -8.31 -11.65
C VAL A 419 24.47 -8.62 -11.96
N PRO A 420 25.49 -8.08 -11.25
CA PRO A 420 26.90 -8.28 -11.60
C PRO A 420 27.44 -9.69 -11.31
N TRP A 421 26.66 -10.56 -10.67
CA TRP A 421 27.13 -11.92 -10.39
C TRP A 421 27.31 -12.66 -11.72
N PRO A 422 28.50 -13.24 -11.97
CA PRO A 422 28.88 -13.69 -13.29
C PRO A 422 27.85 -14.65 -13.87
N SER A 423 27.49 -14.43 -15.14
CA SER A 423 26.51 -15.19 -15.96
C SER A 423 26.73 -16.71 -16.02
N THR A 424 27.82 -17.22 -15.43
CA THR A 424 28.15 -18.63 -15.22
C THR A 424 27.61 -19.21 -13.90
N TRP A 425 27.04 -18.39 -13.02
CA TRP A 425 26.50 -18.75 -11.70
C TRP A 425 24.98 -18.67 -11.62
N MET A 426 24.34 -17.86 -12.47
CA MET A 426 22.88 -17.75 -12.56
C MET A 426 22.36 -18.55 -13.76
N PRO A 427 21.53 -19.59 -13.57
CA PRO A 427 20.70 -20.07 -14.67
C PRO A 427 19.87 -18.91 -15.22
N ARG A 428 19.66 -18.87 -16.54
CA ARG A 428 18.76 -17.92 -17.24
C ARG A 428 17.31 -17.88 -16.71
N CYS A 429 17.00 -18.58 -15.63
CA CYS A 429 15.69 -18.83 -15.03
C CYS A 429 15.48 -18.06 -13.72
N LEU A 430 16.39 -17.15 -13.36
CA LEU A 430 16.40 -16.44 -12.07
C LEU A 430 15.97 -14.97 -12.19
N TRP A 431 15.79 -14.51 -13.43
CA TRP A 431 15.10 -13.26 -13.70
C TRP A 431 13.66 -13.62 -13.94
#